data_AF-A0A920K4N8-F1
#
_entry.id   AF-A0A920K4N8-F1
#
_cell.length_a   1.000
_cell.length_b   1.000
_cell.length_c   1.000
_cell.angle_alpha   90.00
_cell.angle_beta   90.00
_cell.angle_gamma   90.00
#
_symmetry.space_group_name_H-M   'P 1'
#
loop_
_entity.id
_entity.type
_entity.pdbx_description
1 polymer ?
#
loop_
_entity_poly.entity_id
_entity_poly.type
_entity_poly.pdbx_seq_one_letter_code
_entity_poly.pdbx_strand_id
1 'polypeptide(L)' 'MCPWESINPEVDVFDREARFIEESFDPMTRRFPNLRVVFEHISTSDAVNFVNGQNENVVASVTPHI' A
#
# COMPACT_ATOMS: atom_id res chain seq x y z
N MET A 1 6.63 -0.37 -13.70
CA MET A 1 6.39 0.64 -12.66
C MET A 1 5.13 0.20 -11.93
N CYS A 2 5.26 -0.16 -10.66
CA CYS A 2 4.13 -0.67 -9.89
C CYS A 2 3.19 0.51 -9.52
N PRO A 3 1.86 0.34 -9.51
CA PRO A 3 0.92 1.44 -9.23
C PRO A 3 1.04 2.05 -7.83
N TRP A 4 1.74 1.37 -6.92
CA TRP A 4 1.77 1.63 -5.48
C TRP A 4 3.14 2.05 -4.96
N GLU A 5 3.95 2.66 -5.82
CA GLU A 5 5.28 3.15 -5.48
C GLU A 5 5.29 4.68 -5.45
N SER A 6 6.00 5.26 -4.47
CA SER A 6 6.32 6.68 -4.52
C SER A 6 7.12 7.02 -5.79
N ILE A 7 6.75 8.12 -6.46
CA ILE A 7 7.45 8.63 -7.66
C ILE A 7 8.65 9.52 -7.30
N ASN A 8 8.94 9.69 -6.01
CA ASN A 8 10.05 10.53 -5.57
C ASN A 8 11.39 9.87 -5.95
N PRO A 9 12.22 10.52 -6.79
CA PRO A 9 13.50 9.95 -7.24
C PRO A 9 14.53 9.80 -6.11
N GLU A 10 14.36 10.49 -4.98
CA GLU A 10 15.25 10.40 -3.81
C GLU A 10 14.91 9.23 -2.87
N VAL A 11 13.78 8.57 -3.07
CA VAL A 11 13.36 7.42 -2.27
C VAL A 11 13.89 6.14 -2.91
N ASP A 12 14.57 5.32 -2.10
CA ASP A 12 15.07 4.00 -2.51
C ASP A 12 13.91 3.16 -3.04
N VAL A 13 14.15 2.41 -4.12
CA VAL A 13 13.12 1.57 -4.76
C VAL A 13 12.51 0.56 -3.79
N PHE A 14 13.27 0.10 -2.78
CA PHE A 14 12.79 -0.81 -1.74
C PHE A 14 11.93 -0.10 -0.66
N ASP A 15 12.07 1.21 -0.48
CA ASP A 15 11.32 2.01 0.50
C ASP A 15 10.09 2.72 -0.10
N ARG A 16 9.95 2.71 -1.43
CA ARG A 16 8.87 3.42 -2.15
C ARG A 16 7.47 2.92 -1.80
N GLU A 17 7.33 1.62 -1.49
CA GLU A 17 6.06 1.01 -1.10
C GLU A 17 5.65 1.47 0.31
N ALA A 18 6.55 1.40 1.29
CA ALA A 18 6.31 1.87 2.65
C ALA A 18 5.99 3.38 2.69
N ARG A 19 6.74 4.19 1.93
CA ARG A 19 6.47 5.62 1.80
C ARG A 19 5.12 5.93 1.16
N PHE A 20 4.72 5.16 0.15
CA PHE A 20 3.40 5.33 -0.46
C PHE A 20 2.28 5.03 0.54
N ILE A 21 2.45 4.00 1.38
CA ILE A 21 1.49 3.66 2.44
C ILE A 21 1.31 4.85 3.40
N GLU A 22 2.41 5.41 3.90
CA GLU A 22 2.37 6.51 4.88
C GLU A 22 1.88 7.84 4.29
N GLU A 23 2.37 8.21 3.10
CA GLU A 23 2.15 9.56 2.56
C GLU A 23 0.84 9.67 1.75
N SER A 24 0.34 8.57 1.19
CA SER A 24 -0.79 8.58 0.26
C SER A 24 -1.93 7.66 0.69
N PHE A 25 -1.63 6.39 0.96
CA PHE A 25 -2.66 5.37 1.14
C PHE A 25 -3.41 5.51 2.46
N ASP A 26 -2.69 5.68 3.57
CA ASP A 26 -3.28 5.87 4.91
C ASP A 26 -4.12 7.17 5.03
N PRO A 27 -3.68 8.33 4.51
CA PRO A 27 -4.55 9.50 4.40
C PRO A 27 -5.82 9.25 3.58
N MET A 28 -5.73 8.45 2.51
CA MET A 28 -6.85 8.15 1.63
C MET A 28 -7.89 7.26 2.31
N THR A 29 -7.47 6.19 2.98
CA THR A 29 -8.38 5.27 3.70
C THR A 29 -9.09 5.98 4.86
N ARG A 30 -8.39 6.89 5.57
CA ARG A 30 -9.01 7.75 6.60
C ARG A 30 -10.03 8.73 6.03
N ARG A 31 -9.76 9.31 4.86
CA ARG A 31 -10.66 10.28 4.22
C ARG A 31 -11.91 9.62 3.64
N PHE A 32 -11.80 8.37 3.21
CA PHE A 32 -12.90 7.60 2.61
C PHE A 32 -13.09 6.25 3.32
N PRO A 33 -13.58 6.23 4.57
CA PRO A 33 -13.63 5.00 5.39
C PRO A 33 -14.55 3.90 4.82
N ASN A 34 -15.49 4.28 3.96
CA ASN A 34 -16.44 3.37 3.30
C ASN A 34 -16.02 2.97 1.88
N LEU A 35 -14.88 3.48 1.37
CA LEU A 35 -14.37 3.13 0.06
C LEU A 35 -13.68 1.77 0.15
N ARG A 36 -14.12 0.80 -0.67
CA ARG A 36 -13.42 -0.48 -0.80
C ARG A 36 -12.18 -0.28 -1.65
N VAL A 37 -11.02 -0.62 -1.10
CA VAL A 37 -9.72 -0.45 -1.75
C VAL A 37 -8.99 -1.79 -1.76
N VAL A 38 -8.44 -2.13 -2.91
CA VAL A 38 -7.61 -3.33 -3.08
C VAL A 38 -6.17 -2.91 -3.30
N PHE A 39 -5.28 -3.35 -2.42
CA PHE A 39 -3.85 -3.12 -2.51
C PHE A 39 -3.20 -4.29 -3.25
N GLU A 40 -3.08 -4.16 -4.56
CA GLU A 40 -2.58 -5.23 -5.44
C GLU A 40 -1.05 -5.34 -5.40
N HIS A 41 -0.52 -6.55 -5.53
CA HIS A 41 0.92 -6.81 -5.71
C HIS A 41 1.81 -6.35 -4.55
N ILE A 42 1.33 -6.47 -3.31
CA ILE A 42 2.14 -6.13 -2.14
C ILE A 42 3.39 -7.02 -2.08
N SER A 43 4.55 -6.44 -1.82
CA SER A 43 5.84 -7.15 -1.80
C SER A 43 6.57 -7.03 -0.46
N THR A 44 6.09 -6.16 0.43
CA THR A 44 6.74 -5.87 1.72
C THR A 44 5.94 -6.41 2.91
N SER A 45 6.64 -6.74 3.99
CA SER A 45 6.01 -7.12 5.27
C SER A 45 5.22 -5.95 5.87
N ASP A 46 5.65 -4.71 5.61
CA ASP A 46 4.98 -3.50 6.07
C ASP A 46 3.59 -3.34 5.43
N ALA A 47 3.45 -3.64 4.14
CA ALA A 47 2.16 -3.65 3.47
C ALA A 47 1.20 -4.70 4.06
N VAL A 48 1.70 -5.90 4.40
CA VAL A 48 0.91 -6.94 5.07
C VAL A 48 0.45 -6.47 6.45
N ASN A 49 1.36 -5.91 7.25
CA ASN A 49 1.04 -5.40 8.57
C ASN A 49 0.03 -4.24 8.51
N PHE A 50 0.18 -3.35 7.52
CA PHE A 50 -0.74 -2.25 7.31
C PHE A 50 -2.15 -2.76 7.01
N VAL A 51 -2.31 -3.67 6.03
CA VAL A 51 -3.63 -4.20 5.64
C VAL A 51 -4.29 -4.95 6.80
N ASN A 52 -3.54 -5.72 7.59
CA ASN A 52 -4.05 -6.39 8.79
C ASN A 52 -4.53 -5.42 9.88
N GLY A 53 -4.01 -4.18 9.90
CA GLY A 53 -4.43 -3.13 10.83
C GLY A 53 -5.63 -2.30 10.37
N GLN A 54 -6.14 -2.53 9.15
CA GLN A 54 -7.25 -1.76 8.57
C GLN A 54 -8.60 -2.46 8.74
N ASN A 55 -9.68 -1.76 8.34
CA ASN A 55 -11.05 -2.30 8.36
C ASN A 55 -11.29 -3.28 7.19
N GLU A 56 -12.46 -3.93 7.18
CA GLU A 56 -12.87 -4.89 6.15
C GLU A 56 -12.93 -4.34 4.71
N ASN A 57 -12.85 -3.02 4.54
CA ASN A 57 -12.86 -2.37 3.23
C ASN A 57 -11.47 -2.28 2.59
N VAL A 58 -10.40 -2.58 3.32
CA VAL A 58 -9.03 -2.63 2.81
C VAL A 58 -8.59 -4.08 2.69
N VAL A 59 -8.33 -4.53 1.47
CA VAL A 59 -7.88 -5.88 1.15
C VAL A 59 -6.63 -5.81 0.28
N ALA A 60 -5.83 -6.86 0.26
CA ALA A 60 -4.63 -6.92 -0.58
C ALA A 60 -4.53 -8.23 -1.37
N SER A 61 -3.86 -8.16 -2.52
CA SER A 61 -3.54 -9.31 -3.34
C SER A 61 -2.01 -9.50 -3.42
N VAL A 62 -1.58 -10.75 -3.51
CA VAL A 62 -0.18 -11.13 -3.65
C VAL A 62 -0.02 -11.88 -4.97
N THR A 63 0.95 -11.49 -5.79
CA THR A 63 1.27 -12.22 -7.03
C THR A 63 2.24 -13.38 -6.79
N PRO A 64 2.14 -14.48 -7.55
CA PRO A 64 2.96 -15.67 -7.33
C PRO A 64 4.44 -15.52 -7.70
N HIS A 65 4.84 -14.39 -8.30
CA HIS A 65 6.19 -14.16 -8.84
C HIS A 65 7.13 -13.41 -7.87
N ILE A 66 6.96 -13.60 -6.56
CA ILE A 66 7.88 -13.04 -5.54
C ILE A 66 9.27 -13.67 -5.71
#